data_AF-A0A7Y0G213-F1
#
_entry.id   AF-A0A7Y0G213-F1
#
_cell.length_a   1.000
_cell.length_b   1.000
_cell.length_c   1.000
_cell.angle_alpha   90.00
_cell.angle_beta   90.00
_cell.angle_gamma   90.00
#
_symmetry.space_group_name_H-M   'P 1'
#
loop_
_entity.id
_entity.type
_entity.pdbx_description
1 polymer ?
#
loop_
_entity_poly.entity_id
_entity_poly.type
_entity_poly.pdbx_seq_one_letter_code
_entity_poly.pdbx_strand_id
1 'polypeptide(L)'
;MRLAKELSTARWGVEDYLGRQQVYRWEKGGRAPKDWRPFIEQVLDISLEINPTATIQTPDLDTVASVMQLGGTDVDRRTLLVATAAASLAALDLTDAEAVTRRVSKPGPVAVGAGDVSAVRIMTTTLGDAASELGGGHARHLAVRYLTVDVKRLLDGRYTDKTGRDLFAAASELVHLIGWMARDEGDYGLSQRYNVHAYKLAAEAGENELAATALRALADQAIDLGHIPTAVRLAEACEQRGRKLDNPKALAYYRNTLARALAADRDDTAAARLLTSAQTAIERAPARPGQSWASHYSHGRWAHESGMIHARMGDWSAAEEHLRLALDIHGLDRKRTRAIVLADLGHVQVRRGNTQEALTTWDEFLDIADGIQSVRITDGLTNIAARLSSLPPSGSQQELLERVSARL
;
A
#
# COMPACT_ATOMS: atom_id res chain seq x y z
N MET A 1 -7.55 -31.13 -3.35
CA MET A 1 -6.37 -31.29 -2.46
C MET A 1 -5.12 -30.78 -3.15
N ARG A 2 -4.84 -31.27 -4.37
CA ARG A 2 -3.76 -30.82 -5.24
C ARG A 2 -3.74 -29.29 -5.50
N LEU A 3 -4.86 -28.74 -5.97
CA LEU A 3 -4.99 -27.29 -6.24
C LEU A 3 -4.69 -26.39 -5.04
N ALA A 4 -5.08 -26.82 -3.83
CA ALA A 4 -4.84 -26.02 -2.63
C ALA A 4 -3.35 -25.93 -2.27
N LYS A 5 -2.63 -27.06 -2.41
CA LYS A 5 -1.18 -27.13 -2.23
C LYS A 5 -0.45 -26.32 -3.29
N GLU A 6 -0.80 -26.52 -4.56
CA GLU A 6 -0.17 -25.82 -5.68
C GLU A 6 -0.36 -24.30 -5.57
N LEU A 7 -1.54 -23.82 -5.14
CA LEU A 7 -1.79 -22.41 -4.87
C LEU A 7 -0.99 -21.87 -3.69
N SER A 8 -0.83 -22.67 -2.64
CA SER A 8 0.00 -22.32 -1.48
C SER A 8 1.46 -22.18 -1.89
N THR A 9 1.96 -23.11 -2.71
CA THR A 9 3.31 -23.09 -3.24
C THR A 9 3.52 -21.91 -4.18
N ALA A 10 2.55 -21.64 -5.07
CA ALA A 10 2.62 -20.52 -6.00
C ALA A 10 2.66 -19.16 -5.28
N ARG A 11 1.89 -19.01 -4.19
CA ARG A 11 1.80 -17.75 -3.45
C ARG A 11 2.89 -17.57 -2.39
N TRP A 12 3.26 -18.65 -1.71
CA TRP A 12 4.06 -18.60 -0.48
C TRP A 12 5.31 -19.49 -0.51
N GLY A 13 5.52 -20.25 -1.59
CA GLY A 13 6.66 -21.17 -1.73
C GLY A 13 6.59 -22.39 -0.81
N VAL A 14 5.44 -22.65 -0.18
CA VAL A 14 5.22 -23.77 0.75
C VAL A 14 3.90 -24.46 0.48
N GLU A 15 3.88 -25.79 0.56
CA GLU A 15 2.65 -26.57 0.50
C GLU A 15 1.91 -26.44 1.85
N ASP A 16 0.58 -26.29 1.82
CA ASP A 16 -0.36 -26.33 2.97
C ASP A 16 -0.83 -25.00 3.61
N TYR A 17 -0.67 -23.85 2.93
CA TYR A 17 -1.20 -22.56 3.40
C TYR A 17 -2.71 -22.35 3.12
N LEU A 18 -3.20 -22.87 1.99
CA LEU A 18 -4.58 -22.71 1.54
C LEU A 18 -5.42 -23.92 1.98
N GLY A 19 -6.42 -23.69 2.83
CA GLY A 19 -7.29 -24.76 3.33
C GLY A 19 -8.24 -25.30 2.26
N ARG A 20 -8.48 -26.63 2.27
CA ARG A 20 -9.40 -27.32 1.33
C ARG A 20 -10.80 -26.69 1.30
N GLN A 21 -11.28 -26.20 2.43
CA GLN A 21 -12.61 -25.56 2.53
C GLN A 21 -12.67 -24.22 1.81
N GLN A 22 -11.58 -23.46 1.71
CA GLN A 22 -11.55 -22.20 0.96
C GLN A 22 -11.64 -22.45 -0.54
N VAL A 23 -10.86 -23.40 -1.06
CA VAL A 23 -10.94 -23.80 -2.48
C VAL A 23 -12.33 -24.32 -2.82
N TYR A 24 -12.90 -25.16 -1.96
CA TYR A 24 -14.27 -25.67 -2.15
C TYR A 24 -15.33 -24.56 -2.20
N ARG A 25 -15.19 -23.50 -1.40
CA ARG A 25 -16.09 -22.33 -1.44
C ARG A 25 -15.98 -21.55 -2.74
N TRP A 26 -14.80 -21.53 -3.37
CA TRP A 26 -14.60 -20.91 -4.68
C TRP A 26 -15.24 -21.73 -5.79
N GLU A 27 -15.05 -23.05 -5.77
CA GLU A 27 -15.65 -24.00 -6.73
C GLU A 27 -17.18 -23.99 -6.69
N LYS A 28 -17.78 -23.75 -5.51
CA LYS A 28 -19.23 -23.66 -5.33
C LYS A 28 -19.83 -22.25 -5.48
N GLY A 29 -19.02 -21.26 -5.87
CA GLY A 29 -19.49 -19.90 -6.15
C GLY A 29 -19.84 -19.06 -4.91
N GLY A 30 -19.40 -19.46 -3.71
CA GLY A 30 -19.74 -18.76 -2.46
C GLY A 30 -18.94 -17.47 -2.22
N ARG A 31 -17.71 -17.37 -2.73
CA ARG A 31 -16.86 -16.16 -2.66
C ARG A 31 -15.85 -16.19 -3.79
N ALA A 32 -15.72 -15.10 -4.55
CA ALA A 32 -14.72 -15.02 -5.62
C ALA A 32 -13.30 -14.89 -5.04
N PRO A 33 -12.33 -15.71 -5.50
CA PRO A 33 -10.95 -15.71 -4.98
C PRO A 33 -10.12 -14.55 -5.52
N LYS A 34 -10.55 -13.29 -5.30
CA LYS A 34 -9.95 -12.10 -5.92
C LYS A 34 -8.44 -11.99 -5.68
N ASP A 35 -7.99 -12.21 -4.44
CA ASP A 35 -6.57 -12.12 -4.04
C ASP A 35 -5.75 -13.38 -4.37
N TRP A 36 -6.41 -14.40 -4.91
CA TRP A 36 -5.78 -15.65 -5.31
C TRP A 36 -5.73 -15.82 -6.84
N ARG A 37 -6.34 -14.91 -7.61
CA ARG A 37 -6.41 -14.98 -9.08
C ARG A 37 -5.05 -15.16 -9.77
N PRO A 38 -3.99 -14.41 -9.44
CA PRO A 38 -2.70 -14.57 -10.12
C PRO A 38 -2.10 -15.97 -9.90
N PHE A 39 -2.28 -16.53 -8.70
CA PHE A 39 -1.81 -17.88 -8.36
C PHE A 39 -2.70 -18.96 -9.00
N ILE A 40 -4.00 -18.70 -9.15
CA ILE A 40 -4.92 -19.57 -9.88
C ILE A 40 -4.58 -19.62 -11.37
N GLU A 41 -4.27 -18.47 -11.98
CA GLU A 41 -3.79 -18.39 -13.37
C GLU A 41 -2.50 -19.19 -13.54
N GLN A 42 -1.54 -18.98 -12.64
CA GLN A 42 -0.25 -19.69 -12.64
C GLN A 42 -0.39 -21.21 -12.44
N VAL A 43 -1.23 -21.66 -11.51
CA VAL A 43 -1.34 -23.08 -11.14
C VAL A 43 -2.19 -23.87 -12.13
N LEU A 44 -3.25 -23.27 -12.65
CA LEU A 44 -4.15 -23.93 -13.59
C LEU A 44 -3.71 -23.76 -15.05
N ASP A 45 -2.64 -23.00 -15.31
CA ASP A 45 -2.17 -22.64 -16.66
C ASP A 45 -3.32 -22.08 -17.52
N ILE A 46 -4.15 -21.25 -16.88
CA ILE A 46 -5.26 -20.56 -17.54
C ILE A 46 -5.00 -19.07 -17.53
N SER A 47 -5.17 -18.43 -18.68
CA SER A 47 -5.26 -16.98 -18.73
C SER A 47 -6.68 -16.58 -18.37
N LEU A 48 -6.87 -16.02 -17.17
CA LEU A 48 -8.09 -15.28 -16.83
C LEU A 48 -8.01 -13.83 -17.33
N GLU A 49 -7.04 -13.51 -18.21
CA GLU A 49 -7.02 -12.23 -18.91
C GLU A 49 -8.34 -12.03 -19.64
N ILE A 50 -8.97 -10.91 -19.31
CA ILE A 50 -10.04 -10.36 -20.12
C ILE A 50 -9.41 -9.94 -21.45
N ASN A 51 -9.96 -10.49 -22.53
CA ASN A 51 -9.67 -10.10 -23.91
C ASN A 51 -9.45 -8.57 -24.03
N PRO A 52 -8.26 -8.09 -24.43
CA PRO A 52 -8.00 -6.66 -24.60
C PRO A 52 -8.85 -6.02 -25.72
N THR A 53 -9.56 -6.84 -26.51
CA THR A 53 -10.55 -6.41 -27.51
C THR A 53 -11.92 -6.06 -26.94
N ALA A 54 -12.16 -6.21 -25.63
CA ALA A 54 -13.30 -5.56 -24.98
C ALA A 54 -12.98 -4.06 -24.81
N THR A 55 -12.98 -3.33 -25.92
CA THR A 55 -12.99 -1.88 -25.94
C THR A 55 -14.32 -1.43 -25.34
N ILE A 56 -14.40 -1.37 -24.01
CA ILE A 56 -15.39 -0.50 -23.39
C ILE A 56 -14.97 0.88 -23.86
N GLN A 57 -15.76 1.47 -24.77
CA GLN A 57 -15.68 2.88 -25.10
C GLN A 57 -15.99 3.66 -23.82
N THR A 58 -15.01 3.79 -22.93
CA THR A 58 -15.01 4.83 -21.94
C THR A 58 -14.95 6.14 -22.72
N PRO A 59 -15.86 7.08 -22.47
CA PRO A 59 -15.72 8.42 -23.02
C PRO A 59 -14.31 8.93 -22.72
N ASP A 60 -13.78 9.83 -23.56
CA ASP A 60 -12.52 10.54 -23.30
C ASP A 60 -12.71 11.46 -22.08
N LEU A 61 -12.73 10.85 -20.90
CA LEU A 61 -12.90 11.50 -19.61
C LEU A 61 -11.55 11.99 -19.17
N ASP A 62 -11.48 13.27 -18.86
CA ASP A 62 -10.32 13.80 -18.16
C ASP A 62 -10.14 13.15 -16.78
N THR A 63 -8.95 13.29 -16.20
CA THR A 63 -8.56 12.64 -14.94
C THR A 63 -9.53 12.91 -13.79
N VAL A 64 -10.05 14.13 -13.67
CA VAL A 64 -11.01 14.49 -12.62
C VAL A 64 -12.35 13.79 -12.86
N ALA A 65 -12.89 13.80 -14.08
CA ALA A 65 -14.14 13.11 -14.37
C ALA A 65 -14.03 11.60 -14.10
N SER A 66 -12.88 11.01 -14.48
CA SER A 66 -12.62 9.59 -14.22
C SER A 66 -12.51 9.25 -12.73
N VAL A 67 -11.84 10.08 -11.90
CA VAL A 67 -11.75 9.82 -10.46
C VAL A 67 -13.08 10.04 -9.73
N MET A 68 -13.91 10.96 -10.21
CA MET A 68 -15.27 11.16 -9.68
C MET A 68 -16.19 9.99 -10.01
N GLN A 69 -16.09 9.44 -11.23
CA GLN A 69 -16.81 8.21 -11.59
C GLN A 69 -16.36 7.04 -10.70
N LEU A 70 -15.05 6.88 -10.48
CA LEU A 70 -14.49 5.87 -9.57
C LEU A 70 -15.08 6.01 -8.16
N GLY A 71 -15.04 7.23 -7.59
CA GLY A 71 -15.61 7.51 -6.28
C GLY A 71 -17.12 7.24 -6.19
N GLY A 72 -17.89 7.60 -7.22
CA GLY A 72 -19.32 7.29 -7.29
C GLY A 72 -19.59 5.78 -7.23
N THR A 73 -18.86 4.99 -8.02
CA THR A 73 -19.00 3.53 -8.02
C THR A 73 -18.55 2.87 -6.71
N ASP A 74 -17.66 3.51 -5.95
CA ASP A 74 -17.22 3.03 -4.64
C ASP A 74 -18.30 3.26 -3.55
N VAL A 75 -18.99 4.41 -3.59
CA VAL A 75 -20.13 4.69 -2.71
C VAL A 75 -21.31 3.77 -3.02
N ASP A 76 -21.62 3.59 -4.31
CA ASP A 76 -22.71 2.75 -4.78
C ASP A 76 -22.27 1.28 -4.87
N ARG A 77 -22.11 0.62 -3.72
CA ARG A 77 -21.71 -0.82 -3.55
C ARG A 77 -22.49 -1.85 -4.40
N ARG A 78 -23.48 -1.44 -5.19
CA ARG A 78 -24.36 -2.29 -6.02
C ARG A 78 -23.87 -2.52 -7.46
N THR A 79 -22.80 -1.88 -7.92
CA THR A 79 -22.33 -2.07 -9.30
C THR A 79 -20.93 -2.68 -9.31
N LEU A 80 -20.86 -3.99 -9.01
CA LEU A 80 -19.61 -4.75 -9.06
C LEU A 80 -19.29 -5.15 -10.51
N LEU A 81 -19.04 -4.14 -11.36
CA LEU A 81 -18.31 -4.36 -12.60
C LEU A 81 -16.85 -4.61 -12.21
N VAL A 82 -16.45 -5.88 -12.34
CA VAL A 82 -15.05 -6.32 -12.24
C VAL A 82 -14.31 -5.74 -13.45
N ALA A 83 -13.96 -4.46 -13.38
CA ALA A 83 -12.99 -3.87 -14.28
C ALA A 83 -11.60 -4.36 -13.82
N THR A 84 -11.09 -5.39 -14.48
CA THR A 84 -9.74 -5.90 -14.28
C THR A 84 -8.73 -4.82 -14.62
N ALA A 85 -7.88 -4.47 -13.65
CA ALA A 85 -6.85 -3.47 -13.74
C ALA A 85 -5.59 -3.96 -14.50
N ALA A 86 -5.78 -4.62 -15.64
CA ALA A 86 -4.71 -4.92 -16.59
C ALA A 86 -4.22 -3.66 -17.36
N ALA A 87 -4.85 -2.50 -17.11
CA ALA A 87 -4.54 -1.23 -17.77
C ALA A 87 -3.53 -0.33 -17.01
N SER A 88 -2.74 -0.85 -16.06
CA SER A 88 -2.14 0.02 -15.03
C SER A 88 -0.81 0.70 -15.37
N LEU A 89 0.00 0.22 -16.33
CA LEU A 89 1.23 0.93 -16.73
C LEU A 89 1.01 1.86 -17.92
N ALA A 90 0.31 1.39 -18.96
CA ALA A 90 -0.04 2.24 -20.11
C ALA A 90 -0.87 3.47 -19.69
N ALA A 91 -1.68 3.37 -18.63
CA ALA A 91 -2.41 4.50 -18.09
C ALA A 91 -1.51 5.57 -17.42
N LEU A 92 -0.29 5.23 -16.97
CA LEU A 92 0.66 6.19 -16.40
C LEU A 92 1.31 7.07 -17.48
N ASP A 93 1.38 6.59 -18.73
CA ASP A 93 1.91 7.37 -19.86
C ASP A 93 0.88 8.37 -20.43
N LEU A 94 -0.39 8.27 -20.01
CA LEU A 94 -1.51 9.12 -20.46
C LEU A 94 -1.73 10.35 -19.56
N THR A 95 -0.67 10.98 -19.06
CA THR A 95 -0.79 12.24 -18.31
C THR A 95 -0.95 13.42 -19.25
N ASP A 96 -1.82 14.36 -18.91
CA ASP A 96 -2.14 15.50 -19.77
C ASP A 96 -1.67 16.82 -19.16
N ALA A 97 -0.53 17.33 -19.65
CA ALA A 97 0.12 18.53 -19.11
C ALA A 97 -0.75 19.80 -19.14
N GLU A 98 -1.78 19.83 -19.99
CA GLU A 98 -2.71 20.94 -20.16
C GLU A 98 -4.05 20.74 -19.42
N ALA A 99 -4.23 19.62 -18.72
CA ALA A 99 -5.49 19.29 -18.02
C ALA A 99 -5.95 20.38 -17.05
N VAL A 100 -5.02 20.93 -16.27
CA VAL A 100 -5.32 22.02 -15.33
C VAL A 100 -5.73 23.29 -16.09
N THR A 101 -4.94 23.68 -17.09
CA THR A 101 -5.16 24.92 -17.86
C THR A 101 -6.48 24.89 -18.64
N ARG A 102 -6.88 23.75 -19.23
CA ARG A 102 -8.19 23.62 -19.89
C ARG A 102 -9.37 23.77 -18.92
N ARG A 103 -9.20 23.43 -17.64
CA ARG A 103 -10.23 23.66 -16.62
C ARG A 103 -10.28 25.12 -16.15
N VAL A 104 -9.14 25.79 -16.05
CA VAL A 104 -9.07 27.23 -15.68
C VAL A 104 -9.95 28.09 -16.58
N SER A 105 -10.05 27.74 -17.87
CA SER A 105 -10.87 28.48 -18.84
C SER A 105 -12.38 28.22 -18.74
N LYS A 106 -12.84 27.30 -17.89
CA LYS A 106 -14.27 26.95 -17.77
C LYS A 106 -14.95 27.78 -16.68
N PRO A 107 -16.18 28.27 -16.90
CA PRO A 107 -16.99 28.81 -15.82
C PRO A 107 -17.38 27.68 -14.86
N GLY A 108 -17.36 27.97 -13.57
CA GLY A 108 -17.64 27.02 -12.49
C GLY A 108 -18.56 27.63 -11.44
N PRO A 109 -19.28 26.81 -10.65
CA PRO A 109 -20.36 27.25 -9.78
C PRO A 109 -19.87 27.98 -8.52
N VAL A 110 -18.57 27.88 -8.20
CA VAL A 110 -17.94 28.51 -7.04
C VAL A 110 -16.61 29.16 -7.42
N ALA A 111 -16.25 30.25 -6.74
CA ALA A 111 -14.88 30.76 -6.79
C ALA A 111 -14.03 30.00 -5.78
N VAL A 112 -12.86 29.52 -6.20
CA VAL A 112 -11.97 28.71 -5.37
C VAL A 112 -10.66 29.45 -5.16
N GLY A 113 -10.22 29.51 -3.90
CA GLY A 113 -8.99 30.16 -3.49
C GLY A 113 -8.08 29.27 -2.64
N ALA A 114 -6.99 29.85 -2.15
CA ALA A 114 -6.02 29.15 -1.31
C ALA A 114 -6.63 28.58 -0.01
N GLY A 115 -7.67 29.24 0.54
CA GLY A 115 -8.38 28.76 1.73
C GLY A 115 -9.09 27.43 1.50
N ASP A 116 -9.71 27.24 0.33
CA ASP A 116 -10.38 26.00 -0.03
C ASP A 116 -9.37 24.85 -0.20
N VAL A 117 -8.24 25.13 -0.86
CA VAL A 117 -7.15 24.15 -1.00
C VAL A 117 -6.60 23.74 0.37
N SER A 118 -6.40 24.70 1.26
CA SER A 118 -5.96 24.45 2.64
C SER A 118 -6.96 23.57 3.40
N ALA A 119 -8.27 23.82 3.23
CA ALA A 119 -9.31 23.00 3.84
C ALA A 119 -9.25 21.53 3.36
N VAL A 120 -9.02 21.29 2.06
CA VAL A 120 -8.85 19.93 1.51
C VAL A 120 -7.66 19.22 2.15
N ARG A 121 -6.53 19.91 2.31
CA ARG A 121 -5.32 19.37 2.94
C ARG A 121 -5.54 19.03 4.41
N ILE A 122 -6.13 19.95 5.18
CA ILE A 122 -6.46 19.74 6.61
C ILE A 122 -7.39 18.54 6.80
N MET A 123 -8.44 18.44 5.97
CA MET A 123 -9.37 17.32 6.03
C MET A 123 -8.67 16.00 5.69
N THR A 124 -7.81 16.01 4.66
CA THR A 124 -7.01 14.83 4.26
C THR A 124 -6.09 14.38 5.39
N THR A 125 -5.37 15.29 6.05
CA THR A 125 -4.54 14.96 7.22
C THR A 125 -5.39 14.37 8.35
N THR A 126 -6.52 14.99 8.68
CA THR A 126 -7.40 14.55 9.78
C THR A 126 -7.94 13.14 9.53
N LEU A 127 -8.41 12.85 8.31
CA LEU A 127 -8.87 11.52 7.92
C LEU A 127 -7.72 10.50 7.91
N GLY A 128 -6.52 10.92 7.47
CA GLY A 128 -5.33 10.08 7.45
C GLY A 128 -4.83 9.71 8.84
N ASP A 129 -4.88 10.63 9.80
CA ASP A 129 -4.55 10.35 11.20
C ASP A 129 -5.56 9.39 11.82
N ALA A 130 -6.86 9.62 11.63
CA ALA A 130 -7.89 8.69 12.09
C ALA A 130 -7.72 7.28 11.52
N ALA A 131 -7.48 7.16 10.21
CA ALA A 131 -7.29 5.87 9.55
C ALA A 131 -5.97 5.18 9.95
N SER A 132 -4.94 5.95 10.30
CA SER A 132 -3.68 5.40 10.80
C SER A 132 -3.81 4.77 12.20
N GLU A 133 -4.70 5.31 13.04
CA GLU A 133 -4.99 4.77 14.38
C GLU A 133 -5.99 3.60 14.32
N LEU A 134 -7.07 3.74 13.55
CA LEU A 134 -8.22 2.82 13.57
C LEU A 134 -8.26 1.81 12.42
N GLY A 135 -7.41 1.99 11.41
CA GLY A 135 -7.46 1.27 10.13
C GLY A 135 -8.33 1.96 9.07
N GLY A 136 -8.07 1.67 7.80
CA GLY A 136 -8.71 2.29 6.64
C GLY A 136 -10.23 2.10 6.57
N GLY A 137 -10.72 0.96 7.08
CA GLY A 137 -12.15 0.59 7.12
C GLY A 137 -13.07 1.63 7.76
N HIS A 138 -12.57 2.34 8.78
CA HIS A 138 -13.35 3.29 9.55
C HIS A 138 -13.58 4.62 8.84
N ALA A 139 -12.64 5.07 8.01
CA ALA A 139 -12.62 6.42 7.47
C ALA A 139 -12.81 6.52 5.95
N ARG A 140 -12.65 5.41 5.21
CA ARG A 140 -12.67 5.46 3.73
C ARG A 140 -13.95 6.04 3.15
N HIS A 141 -15.10 5.61 3.65
CA HIS A 141 -16.39 6.10 3.16
C HIS A 141 -16.56 7.62 3.37
N LEU A 142 -15.99 8.17 4.46
CA LEU A 142 -15.97 9.62 4.70
C LEU A 142 -15.05 10.33 3.70
N ALA A 143 -13.87 9.78 3.45
CA ALA A 143 -12.91 10.32 2.48
C ALA A 143 -13.47 10.32 1.05
N VAL A 144 -14.11 9.23 0.63
CA VAL A 144 -14.74 9.12 -0.70
C VAL A 144 -15.92 10.09 -0.83
N ARG A 145 -16.73 10.27 0.22
CA ARG A 145 -17.81 11.26 0.22
C ARG A 145 -17.26 12.68 0.11
N TYR A 146 -16.23 13.01 0.87
CA TYR A 146 -15.57 14.32 0.79
C TYR A 146 -14.99 14.58 -0.62
N LEU A 147 -14.38 13.55 -1.24
CA LEU A 147 -13.90 13.62 -2.62
C LEU A 147 -15.04 13.91 -3.61
N THR A 148 -16.11 13.11 -3.55
CA THR A 148 -17.18 13.10 -4.57
C THR A 148 -18.19 14.24 -4.41
N VAL A 149 -18.29 14.84 -3.22
CA VAL A 149 -19.20 15.95 -2.93
C VAL A 149 -18.44 17.28 -2.87
N ASP A 150 -17.53 17.42 -1.92
CA ASP A 150 -16.91 18.70 -1.60
C ASP A 150 -15.76 19.02 -2.58
N VAL A 151 -14.78 18.11 -2.72
CA VAL A 151 -13.63 18.33 -3.61
C VAL A 151 -14.06 18.40 -5.07
N LYS A 152 -15.05 17.59 -5.48
CA LYS A 152 -15.66 17.69 -6.82
C LYS A 152 -16.18 19.10 -7.10
N ARG A 153 -16.93 19.68 -6.17
CA ARG A 153 -17.48 21.04 -6.32
C ARG A 153 -16.37 22.08 -6.49
N LEU A 154 -15.24 21.90 -5.81
CA LEU A 154 -14.07 22.77 -5.95
C LEU A 154 -13.37 22.58 -7.30
N LEU A 155 -13.15 21.33 -7.74
CA LEU A 155 -12.51 21.00 -9.02
C LEU A 155 -13.33 21.42 -10.25
N ASP A 156 -14.66 21.54 -10.10
CA ASP A 156 -15.56 22.10 -11.11
C ASP A 156 -15.70 23.63 -10.99
N GLY A 157 -15.05 24.26 -10.00
CA GLY A 157 -15.10 25.69 -9.72
C GLY A 157 -14.28 26.56 -10.66
N ARG A 158 -14.22 27.86 -10.35
CA ARG A 158 -13.37 28.86 -11.03
C ARG A 158 -12.15 29.14 -10.18
N TYR A 159 -10.98 29.00 -10.75
CA TYR A 159 -9.70 29.24 -10.09
C TYR A 159 -8.64 29.70 -11.09
N THR A 160 -7.57 30.31 -10.56
CA THR A 160 -6.37 30.62 -11.36
C THR A 160 -5.57 29.35 -11.68
N ASP A 161 -4.67 29.39 -12.66
CA ASP A 161 -3.80 28.24 -12.98
C ASP A 161 -3.01 27.76 -11.74
N LYS A 162 -2.44 28.70 -10.98
CA LYS A 162 -1.75 28.40 -9.72
C LYS A 162 -2.65 27.66 -8.72
N THR A 163 -3.83 28.22 -8.43
CA THR A 163 -4.79 27.60 -7.50
C THR A 163 -5.29 26.25 -8.02
N GLY A 164 -5.44 26.10 -9.34
CA GLY A 164 -5.82 24.84 -9.97
C GLY A 164 -4.77 23.75 -9.76
N ARG A 165 -3.49 24.06 -9.91
CA ARG A 165 -2.39 23.12 -9.62
C ARG A 165 -2.37 22.74 -8.14
N ASP A 166 -2.48 23.72 -7.25
CA ASP A 166 -2.53 23.48 -5.80
C ASP A 166 -3.73 22.62 -5.40
N LEU A 167 -4.89 22.79 -6.06
CA LEU A 167 -6.10 22.01 -5.84
C LEU A 167 -5.96 20.57 -6.39
N PHE A 168 -5.38 20.39 -7.57
CA PHE A 168 -5.10 19.06 -8.13
C PHE A 168 -4.12 18.29 -7.24
N ALA A 169 -3.11 18.96 -6.70
CA ALA A 169 -2.19 18.41 -5.71
C ALA A 169 -2.93 17.94 -4.45
N ALA A 170 -3.77 18.80 -3.87
CA ALA A 170 -4.55 18.45 -2.68
C ALA A 170 -5.55 17.30 -2.96
N ALA A 171 -6.17 17.28 -4.15
CA ALA A 171 -7.02 16.17 -4.58
C ALA A 171 -6.22 14.87 -4.74
N SER A 172 -5.00 14.93 -5.29
CA SER A 172 -4.09 13.78 -5.40
C SER A 172 -3.78 13.18 -4.02
N GLU A 173 -3.52 14.00 -3.01
CA GLU A 173 -3.28 13.54 -1.64
C GLU A 173 -4.48 12.77 -1.07
N LEU A 174 -5.69 13.33 -1.23
CA LEU A 174 -6.91 12.67 -0.79
C LEU A 174 -7.16 11.36 -1.55
N VAL A 175 -6.97 11.36 -2.86
CA VAL A 175 -7.16 10.18 -3.72
C VAL A 175 -6.15 9.08 -3.38
N HIS A 176 -4.89 9.44 -3.13
CA HIS A 176 -3.88 8.49 -2.65
C HIS A 176 -4.26 7.93 -1.27
N LEU A 177 -4.73 8.78 -0.35
CA LEU A 177 -5.18 8.35 0.97
C LEU A 177 -6.35 7.34 0.86
N ILE A 178 -7.33 7.59 -0.01
CA ILE A 178 -8.43 6.64 -0.27
C ILE A 178 -7.87 5.32 -0.82
N GLY A 179 -6.91 5.37 -1.75
CA GLY A 179 -6.23 4.19 -2.27
C GLY A 179 -5.50 3.40 -1.18
N TRP A 180 -4.85 4.07 -0.24
CA TRP A 180 -4.23 3.45 0.93
C TRP A 180 -5.26 2.78 1.84
N MET A 181 -6.38 3.44 2.13
CA MET A 181 -7.45 2.87 2.96
C MET A 181 -8.11 1.65 2.28
N ALA A 182 -8.31 1.69 0.95
CA ALA A 182 -8.83 0.55 0.20
C ALA A 182 -7.92 -0.68 0.29
N ARG A 183 -6.60 -0.47 0.24
CA ARG A 183 -5.62 -1.56 0.46
C ARG A 183 -5.70 -2.11 1.88
N ASP A 184 -5.90 -1.25 2.88
CA ASP A 184 -6.00 -1.68 4.28
C ASP A 184 -7.27 -2.51 4.57
N GLU A 185 -8.31 -2.33 3.75
CA GLU A 185 -9.51 -3.18 3.69
C GLU A 185 -9.35 -4.42 2.81
N GLY A 186 -8.21 -4.59 2.11
CA GLY A 186 -7.95 -5.71 1.21
C GLY A 186 -8.51 -5.55 -0.20
N ASP A 187 -9.03 -4.38 -0.58
CA ASP A 187 -9.45 -4.10 -1.97
C ASP A 187 -8.28 -3.57 -2.81
N TYR A 188 -7.39 -4.49 -3.19
CA TYR A 188 -6.20 -4.18 -3.99
C TYR A 188 -6.54 -3.60 -5.37
N GLY A 189 -7.60 -4.08 -6.01
CA GLY A 189 -8.02 -3.58 -7.33
C GLY A 189 -8.48 -2.12 -7.24
N LEU A 190 -9.29 -1.79 -6.23
CA LEU A 190 -9.72 -0.43 -5.96
C LEU A 190 -8.53 0.48 -5.61
N SER A 191 -7.63 0.00 -4.74
CA SER A 191 -6.40 0.70 -4.36
C SER A 191 -5.55 1.08 -5.57
N GLN A 192 -5.36 0.15 -6.51
CA GLN A 192 -4.57 0.38 -7.71
C GLN A 192 -5.18 1.49 -8.57
N ARG A 193 -6.50 1.45 -8.81
CA ARG A 193 -7.20 2.48 -9.61
C ARG A 193 -7.06 3.86 -8.98
N TYR A 194 -7.28 3.97 -7.66
CA TYR A 194 -7.08 5.23 -6.96
C TYR A 194 -5.64 5.73 -7.06
N ASN A 195 -4.63 4.88 -6.89
CA ASN A 195 -3.24 5.30 -7.00
C ASN A 195 -2.83 5.71 -8.43
N VAL A 196 -3.40 5.09 -9.48
CA VAL A 196 -3.23 5.57 -10.86
C VAL A 196 -3.83 6.98 -11.02
N HIS A 197 -5.00 7.25 -10.47
CA HIS A 197 -5.59 8.60 -10.51
C HIS A 197 -4.83 9.62 -9.67
N ALA A 198 -4.32 9.23 -8.50
CA ALA A 198 -3.45 10.09 -7.69
C ALA A 198 -2.20 10.48 -8.49
N TYR A 199 -1.55 9.50 -9.12
CA TYR A 199 -0.39 9.78 -9.99
C TYR A 199 -0.74 10.79 -11.09
N LYS A 200 -1.86 10.60 -11.81
CA LYS A 200 -2.27 11.51 -12.87
C LYS A 200 -2.52 12.92 -12.35
N LEU A 201 -3.30 13.07 -11.27
CA LEU A 201 -3.56 14.39 -10.66
C LEU A 201 -2.28 15.09 -10.23
N ALA A 202 -1.35 14.38 -9.59
CA ALA A 202 -0.06 14.92 -9.19
C ALA A 202 0.81 15.32 -10.40
N ALA A 203 0.89 14.45 -11.42
CA ALA A 203 1.67 14.73 -12.62
C ALA A 203 1.12 15.93 -13.40
N GLU A 204 -0.20 16.04 -13.54
CA GLU A 204 -0.89 17.17 -14.17
C GLU A 204 -0.73 18.48 -13.37
N ALA A 205 -0.66 18.39 -12.03
CA ALA A 205 -0.34 19.52 -11.17
C ALA A 205 1.13 19.96 -11.27
N GLY A 206 2.03 19.07 -11.67
CA GLY A 206 3.49 19.27 -11.61
C GLY A 206 4.10 18.92 -10.25
N GLU A 207 3.38 18.19 -9.39
CA GLU A 207 3.80 17.83 -8.04
C GLU A 207 4.61 16.52 -8.01
N ASN A 208 5.94 16.66 -8.01
CA ASN A 208 6.85 15.51 -8.11
C ASN A 208 6.80 14.58 -6.89
N GLU A 209 6.68 15.11 -5.68
CA GLU A 209 6.66 14.28 -4.46
C GLU A 209 5.39 13.42 -4.39
N LEU A 210 4.23 13.98 -4.73
CA LEU A 210 2.97 13.25 -4.76
C LEU A 210 2.94 12.21 -5.89
N ALA A 211 3.48 12.53 -7.05
CA ALA A 211 3.63 11.56 -8.14
C ALA A 211 4.54 10.39 -7.74
N ALA A 212 5.67 10.67 -7.07
CA ALA A 212 6.55 9.63 -6.54
C ALA A 212 5.83 8.76 -5.50
N THR A 213 5.06 9.38 -4.59
CA THR A 213 4.24 8.68 -3.60
C THR A 213 3.24 7.72 -4.23
N ALA A 214 2.51 8.15 -5.26
CA ALA A 214 1.54 7.30 -5.94
C ALA A 214 2.22 6.12 -6.66
N LEU A 215 3.37 6.35 -7.33
CA LEU A 215 4.18 5.30 -7.93
C LEU A 215 4.71 4.31 -6.89
N ARG A 216 5.11 4.82 -5.71
CA ARG A 216 5.54 4.00 -4.58
C ARG A 216 4.46 3.00 -4.14
N ALA A 217 3.22 3.46 -4.02
CA ALA A 217 2.10 2.60 -3.64
C ALA A 217 1.80 1.52 -4.67
N LEU A 218 1.90 1.87 -5.96
CA LEU A 218 1.78 0.91 -7.07
C LEU A 218 2.94 -0.10 -7.07
N ALA A 219 4.18 0.35 -6.82
CA ALA A 219 5.34 -0.54 -6.70
C ALA A 219 5.17 -1.52 -5.54
N ASP A 220 4.80 -1.03 -4.35
CA ASP A 220 4.52 -1.87 -3.18
C ASP A 220 3.42 -2.88 -3.45
N GLN A 221 2.41 -2.53 -4.24
CA GLN A 221 1.35 -3.46 -4.63
C GLN A 221 1.87 -4.52 -5.60
N ALA A 222 2.66 -4.12 -6.60
CA ALA A 222 3.26 -5.03 -7.56
C ALA A 222 4.22 -6.03 -6.89
N ILE A 223 4.97 -5.61 -5.87
CA ILE A 223 5.81 -6.49 -5.05
C ILE A 223 4.94 -7.53 -4.33
N ASP A 224 3.89 -7.09 -3.63
CA ASP A 224 3.02 -7.97 -2.85
C ASP A 224 2.26 -8.98 -3.73
N LEU A 225 1.96 -8.61 -4.98
CA LEU A 225 1.31 -9.48 -5.98
C LEU A 225 2.27 -10.33 -6.81
N GLY A 226 3.60 -10.17 -6.63
CA GLY A 226 4.61 -10.94 -7.37
C GLY A 226 4.90 -10.44 -8.79
N HIS A 227 4.39 -9.28 -9.20
CA HIS A 227 4.67 -8.66 -10.50
C HIS A 227 6.02 -7.92 -10.48
N ILE A 228 7.11 -8.65 -10.22
CA ILE A 228 8.42 -8.07 -9.89
C ILE A 228 8.99 -7.13 -10.98
N PRO A 229 8.99 -7.47 -12.29
CA PRO A 229 9.50 -6.56 -13.31
C PRO A 229 8.74 -5.23 -13.37
N THR A 230 7.43 -5.26 -13.12
CA THR A 230 6.59 -4.06 -13.03
C THR A 230 6.90 -3.26 -11.77
N ALA A 231 7.11 -3.94 -10.64
CA ALA A 231 7.51 -3.30 -9.40
C ALA A 231 8.83 -2.52 -9.53
N VAL A 232 9.85 -3.11 -10.16
CA VAL A 232 11.14 -2.46 -10.39
C VAL A 232 10.96 -1.19 -11.22
N ARG A 233 10.27 -1.26 -12.38
CA ARG A 233 10.03 -0.06 -13.21
C ARG A 233 9.30 1.06 -12.46
N LEU A 234 8.27 0.72 -11.67
CA LEU A 234 7.52 1.69 -10.86
C LEU A 234 8.41 2.30 -9.77
N ALA A 235 9.22 1.48 -9.10
CA ALA A 235 10.12 1.93 -8.04
C ALA A 235 11.28 2.78 -8.59
N GLU A 236 11.79 2.48 -9.79
CA GLU A 236 12.77 3.32 -10.48
C GLU A 236 12.19 4.68 -10.85
N ALA A 237 10.98 4.71 -11.42
CA ALA A 237 10.30 5.98 -11.73
C ALA A 237 10.01 6.80 -10.46
N CYS A 238 9.68 6.11 -9.36
CA CYS A 238 9.52 6.70 -8.03
C CYS A 238 10.83 7.32 -7.53
N GLU A 239 11.95 6.58 -7.53
CA GLU A 239 13.27 7.06 -7.09
C GLU A 239 13.77 8.22 -7.96
N GLN A 240 13.59 8.14 -9.28
CA GLN A 240 14.00 9.20 -10.22
C GLN A 240 13.31 10.54 -9.96
N ARG A 241 12.06 10.52 -9.48
CA ARG A 241 11.35 11.71 -9.02
C ARG A 241 11.83 12.12 -7.63
N GLY A 242 11.96 11.16 -6.72
CA GLY A 242 12.42 11.35 -5.35
C GLY A 242 13.77 12.02 -5.22
N ARG A 243 14.75 11.62 -6.03
CA ARG A 243 16.12 12.18 -6.00
C ARG A 243 16.24 13.63 -6.43
N LYS A 244 15.19 14.19 -7.05
CA LYS A 244 15.10 15.61 -7.43
C LYS A 244 14.52 16.48 -6.31
N LEU A 245 14.01 15.87 -5.24
CA LEU A 245 13.45 16.58 -4.10
C LEU A 245 14.58 17.02 -3.15
N ASP A 246 14.51 18.26 -2.68
CA ASP A 246 15.36 18.75 -1.60
C ASP A 246 14.79 18.34 -0.24
N ASN A 247 14.66 17.02 -0.04
CA ASN A 247 14.12 16.44 1.18
C ASN A 247 14.76 15.08 1.48
N PRO A 248 15.66 15.00 2.49
CA PRO A 248 16.34 13.76 2.84
C PRO A 248 15.39 12.63 3.28
N LYS A 249 14.25 12.93 3.92
CA LYS A 249 13.25 11.89 4.29
C LYS A 249 12.61 11.29 3.05
N ALA A 250 12.19 12.13 2.11
CA ALA A 250 11.60 11.68 0.85
C ALA A 250 12.61 10.83 0.06
N LEU A 251 13.87 11.27 0.02
CA LEU A 251 14.94 10.52 -0.63
C LEU A 251 15.14 9.14 -0.02
N ALA A 252 15.19 9.04 1.31
CA ALA A 252 15.29 7.76 2.02
C ALA A 252 14.09 6.85 1.72
N TYR A 253 12.87 7.42 1.72
CA TYR A 253 11.64 6.69 1.50
C TYR A 253 11.57 6.03 0.12
N TYR A 254 11.90 6.80 -0.93
CA TYR A 254 11.82 6.29 -2.30
C TYR A 254 12.99 5.36 -2.64
N ARG A 255 14.17 5.57 -2.05
CA ARG A 255 15.30 4.63 -2.17
C ARG A 255 15.01 3.29 -1.51
N ASN A 256 14.40 3.27 -0.31
CA ASN A 256 13.97 2.02 0.32
C ASN A 256 12.96 1.26 -0.53
N THR A 257 12.05 1.97 -1.21
CA THR A 257 11.08 1.34 -2.12
C THR A 257 11.78 0.65 -3.30
N LEU A 258 12.78 1.30 -3.92
CA LEU A 258 13.57 0.68 -4.99
C LEU A 258 14.44 -0.46 -4.46
N ALA A 259 15.06 -0.32 -3.29
CA ALA A 259 15.80 -1.40 -2.65
C ALA A 259 14.91 -2.63 -2.42
N ARG A 260 13.67 -2.43 -1.99
CA ARG A 260 12.68 -3.50 -1.80
C ARG A 260 12.32 -4.20 -3.11
N ALA A 261 12.13 -3.44 -4.19
CA ALA A 261 11.85 -4.01 -5.50
C ALA A 261 13.04 -4.83 -6.04
N LEU A 262 14.26 -4.32 -5.90
CA LEU A 262 15.49 -5.01 -6.34
C LEU A 262 15.80 -6.26 -5.52
N ALA A 263 15.59 -6.22 -4.20
CA ALA A 263 15.69 -7.42 -3.37
C ALA A 263 14.64 -8.47 -3.76
N ALA A 264 13.44 -8.04 -4.19
CA ALA A 264 12.44 -8.95 -4.74
C ALA A 264 12.83 -9.52 -6.11
N ASP A 265 13.61 -8.77 -6.90
CA ASP A 265 14.18 -9.17 -8.19
C ASP A 265 15.51 -9.95 -8.06
N ARG A 266 15.98 -10.21 -6.82
CA ARG A 266 17.23 -10.91 -6.50
C ARG A 266 18.50 -10.15 -6.90
N ASP A 267 18.41 -8.84 -7.10
CA ASP A 267 19.58 -7.94 -7.19
C ASP A 267 19.93 -7.41 -5.79
N ASP A 268 20.44 -8.32 -4.96
CA ASP A 268 20.78 -8.04 -3.55
C ASP A 268 21.92 -7.00 -3.45
N THR A 269 22.80 -6.90 -4.46
CA THR A 269 23.91 -5.94 -4.48
C THR A 269 23.40 -4.52 -4.68
N ALA A 270 22.50 -4.30 -5.65
CA ALA A 270 21.91 -2.98 -5.86
C ALA A 270 20.95 -2.59 -4.72
N ALA A 271 20.21 -3.56 -4.17
CA ALA A 271 19.37 -3.35 -3.00
C ALA A 271 20.18 -2.87 -1.79
N ALA A 272 21.29 -3.56 -1.45
CA ALA A 272 22.16 -3.18 -0.34
C ALA A 272 22.76 -1.78 -0.52
N ARG A 273 23.20 -1.43 -1.73
CA ARG A 273 23.68 -0.06 -2.04
C ARG A 273 22.63 1.01 -1.78
N LEU A 274 21.37 0.75 -2.18
CA LEU A 274 20.28 1.69 -1.96
C LEU A 274 19.91 1.80 -0.48
N LEU A 275 19.95 0.69 0.28
CA LEU A 275 19.75 0.72 1.73
C LEU A 275 20.78 1.62 2.42
N THR A 276 22.07 1.49 2.10
CA THR A 276 23.12 2.38 2.64
C THR A 276 22.85 3.85 2.27
N SER A 277 22.43 4.08 1.03
CA SER A 277 22.11 5.42 0.55
C SER A 277 20.86 6.03 1.20
N ALA A 278 19.86 5.19 1.51
CA ALA A 278 18.66 5.57 2.23
C ALA A 278 18.96 5.87 3.70
N GLN A 279 19.81 5.07 4.34
CA GLN A 279 20.31 5.30 5.70
C GLN A 279 20.97 6.67 5.83
N THR A 280 21.94 6.97 4.95
CA THR A 280 22.62 8.27 4.96
C THR A 280 21.64 9.44 4.79
N ALA A 281 20.57 9.25 4.02
CA ALA A 281 19.56 10.28 3.80
C ALA A 281 18.66 10.48 5.03
N ILE A 282 18.18 9.40 5.67
CA ILE A 282 17.32 9.51 6.85
C ILE A 282 18.07 10.07 8.06
N GLU A 283 19.35 9.72 8.24
CA GLU A 283 20.21 10.26 9.31
C GLU A 283 20.44 11.78 9.20
N ARG A 284 20.31 12.34 7.99
CA ARG A 284 20.39 13.79 7.73
C ARG A 284 19.05 14.50 7.85
N ALA A 285 17.96 13.77 8.07
CA ALA A 285 16.64 14.36 8.15
C ALA A 285 16.48 15.24 9.41
N PRO A 286 15.77 16.37 9.31
CA PRO A 286 15.50 17.20 10.48
C PRO A 286 14.66 16.43 11.51
N ALA A 287 14.91 16.70 12.79
CA ALA A 287 14.23 16.03 13.91
C ALA A 287 12.72 16.30 13.92
N ARG A 288 12.29 17.51 13.53
CA ARG A 288 10.87 17.86 13.42
C ARG A 288 10.34 17.53 12.02
N PRO A 289 9.14 16.90 11.91
CA PRO A 289 8.51 16.69 10.62
C PRO A 289 8.19 18.04 9.95
N GLY A 290 8.48 18.15 8.64
CA GLY A 290 8.07 19.30 7.83
C GLY A 290 6.63 19.15 7.31
N GLN A 291 6.24 19.97 6.35
CA GLN A 291 4.92 19.88 5.68
C GLN A 291 4.91 18.92 4.48
N SER A 292 6.05 18.33 4.12
CA SER A 292 6.12 17.40 3.00
C SER A 292 5.32 16.12 3.28
N TRP A 293 4.83 15.49 2.22
CA TRP A 293 4.13 14.22 2.33
C TRP A 293 4.98 13.16 3.05
N ALA A 294 6.27 13.06 2.72
CA ALA A 294 7.21 12.12 3.35
C ALA A 294 7.49 12.37 4.84
N SER A 295 6.92 13.40 5.46
CA SER A 295 7.07 13.66 6.90
C SER A 295 6.65 12.51 7.81
N HIS A 296 5.72 11.65 7.34
CA HIS A 296 5.30 10.43 8.05
C HIS A 296 6.38 9.33 8.08
N TYR A 297 7.40 9.41 7.23
CA TYR A 297 8.49 8.45 7.16
C TYR A 297 9.49 8.70 8.29
N SER A 298 9.28 8.00 9.41
CA SER A 298 10.10 8.07 10.62
C SER A 298 11.29 7.13 10.55
N HIS A 299 12.28 7.34 11.44
CA HIS A 299 13.40 6.41 11.60
C HIS A 299 12.92 4.99 11.94
N GLY A 300 11.86 4.85 12.75
CA GLY A 300 11.26 3.54 13.05
C GLY A 300 10.65 2.86 11.82
N ARG A 301 9.97 3.62 10.94
CA ARG A 301 9.47 3.07 9.66
C ARG A 301 10.61 2.66 8.72
N TRP A 302 11.64 3.50 8.61
CA TRP A 302 12.83 3.16 7.84
C TRP A 302 13.48 1.88 8.37
N ALA A 303 13.65 1.75 9.68
CA ALA A 303 14.25 0.57 10.29
C ALA A 303 13.41 -0.70 10.02
N HIS A 304 12.08 -0.62 10.15
CA HIS A 304 11.18 -1.73 9.81
C HIS A 304 11.33 -2.15 8.34
N GLU A 305 11.23 -1.21 7.40
CA GLU A 305 11.35 -1.50 5.97
C GLU A 305 12.73 -2.07 5.62
N SER A 306 13.80 -1.50 6.16
CA SER A 306 15.18 -2.01 5.97
C SER A 306 15.32 -3.44 6.48
N GLY A 307 14.78 -3.75 7.66
CA GLY A 307 14.80 -5.10 8.21
C GLY A 307 14.09 -6.12 7.30
N MET A 308 12.95 -5.73 6.72
CA MET A 308 12.22 -6.59 5.78
C MET A 308 12.95 -6.76 4.43
N ILE A 309 13.71 -5.76 4.00
CA ILE A 309 14.56 -5.87 2.80
C ILE A 309 15.73 -6.81 3.07
N HIS A 310 16.40 -6.71 4.23
CA HIS A 310 17.43 -7.66 4.65
C HIS A 310 16.90 -9.10 4.73
N ALA A 311 15.72 -9.29 5.33
CA ALA A 311 15.05 -10.60 5.37
C ALA A 311 14.81 -11.16 3.96
N ARG A 312 14.44 -10.31 2.99
CA ARG A 312 14.22 -10.72 1.59
C ARG A 312 15.51 -11.15 0.89
N MET A 313 16.62 -10.48 1.18
CA MET A 313 17.96 -10.85 0.71
C MET A 313 18.52 -12.10 1.45
N GLY A 314 17.88 -12.53 2.53
CA GLY A 314 18.28 -13.69 3.33
C GLY A 314 19.24 -13.37 4.48
N ASP A 315 19.50 -12.10 4.75
CA ASP A 315 20.28 -11.65 5.89
C ASP A 315 19.39 -11.51 7.14
N TRP A 316 19.13 -12.65 7.78
CA TRP A 316 18.25 -12.72 8.95
C TRP A 316 18.82 -12.01 10.19
N SER A 317 20.15 -11.84 10.28
CA SER A 317 20.77 -11.16 11.41
C SER A 317 20.53 -9.65 11.32
N ALA A 318 20.85 -9.05 10.17
CA ALA A 318 20.58 -7.63 9.94
C ALA A 318 19.07 -7.34 10.00
N ALA A 319 18.23 -8.26 9.50
CA ALA A 319 16.79 -8.14 9.62
C ALA A 319 16.32 -8.00 11.07
N GLU A 320 16.80 -8.86 11.97
CA GLU A 320 16.42 -8.81 13.39
C GLU A 320 16.92 -7.53 14.07
N GLU A 321 18.15 -7.12 13.80
CA GLU A 321 18.74 -5.89 14.35
C GLU A 321 17.91 -4.66 13.97
N HIS A 322 17.52 -4.54 12.70
CA HIS A 322 16.68 -3.46 12.21
C HIS A 322 15.25 -3.50 12.77
N LEU A 323 14.65 -4.68 12.92
CA LEU A 323 13.31 -4.82 13.50
C LEU A 323 13.29 -4.48 15.00
N ARG A 324 14.32 -4.85 15.75
CA ARG A 324 14.49 -4.41 17.15
C ARG A 324 14.69 -2.90 17.24
N LEU A 325 15.55 -2.34 16.39
CA LEU A 325 15.74 -0.89 16.30
C LEU A 325 14.42 -0.16 16.02
N ALA A 326 13.57 -0.70 15.15
CA ALA A 326 12.26 -0.14 14.88
C ALA A 326 11.41 -0.07 16.16
N LEU A 327 11.40 -1.13 16.99
CA LEU A 327 10.65 -1.18 18.25
C LEU A 327 11.21 -0.27 19.36
N ASP A 328 12.51 -0.01 19.34
CA ASP A 328 13.20 0.84 20.32
C ASP A 328 13.03 2.34 20.02
N ILE A 329 12.85 2.71 18.74
CA ILE A 329 12.65 4.09 18.35
C ILE A 329 11.25 4.57 18.77
N HIS A 330 11.20 5.46 19.76
CA HIS A 330 10.01 6.24 20.12
C HIS A 330 9.44 6.96 18.89
N GLY A 331 8.12 6.93 18.71
CA GLY A 331 7.46 7.40 17.49
C GLY A 331 6.92 6.29 16.57
N LEU A 332 7.08 5.02 16.93
CA LEU A 332 6.16 3.94 16.52
C LEU A 332 4.89 3.92 17.40
N ASP A 333 4.46 5.08 17.89
CA ASP A 333 3.42 5.26 18.91
C ASP A 333 2.01 4.80 18.47
N ARG A 334 1.87 4.37 17.21
CA ARG A 334 0.65 3.78 16.67
C ARG A 334 0.66 2.27 16.88
N LYS A 335 -0.22 1.77 17.77
CA LYS A 335 -0.39 0.35 18.12
C LYS A 335 -0.34 -0.57 16.89
N ARG A 336 -1.02 -0.19 15.80
CA ARG A 336 -1.04 -0.96 14.54
C ARG A 336 0.35 -1.17 13.94
N THR A 337 1.19 -0.14 13.90
CA THR A 337 2.52 -0.26 13.29
C THR A 337 3.43 -1.12 14.17
N ARG A 338 3.38 -0.94 15.50
CA ARG A 338 4.14 -1.78 16.45
C ARG A 338 3.75 -3.26 16.33
N ALA A 339 2.45 -3.56 16.25
CA ALA A 339 1.98 -4.93 16.05
C ALA A 339 2.54 -5.55 14.76
N ILE A 340 2.53 -4.82 13.63
CA ILE A 340 3.10 -5.33 12.37
C ILE A 340 4.59 -5.67 12.54
N VAL A 341 5.37 -4.79 13.18
CA VAL A 341 6.81 -5.02 13.44
C VAL A 341 7.03 -6.26 14.30
N LEU A 342 6.22 -6.49 15.33
CA LEU A 342 6.32 -7.68 16.18
C LEU A 342 5.98 -8.98 15.43
N ALA A 343 4.95 -8.95 14.58
CA ALA A 343 4.61 -10.10 13.74
C ALA A 343 5.79 -10.49 12.81
N ASP A 344 6.42 -9.48 12.20
CA ASP A 344 7.59 -9.65 11.35
C ASP A 344 8.85 -10.07 12.13
N LEU A 345 9.08 -9.51 13.32
CA LEU A 345 10.21 -9.85 14.18
C LEU A 345 10.17 -11.31 14.62
N GLY A 346 9.02 -11.79 15.12
CA GLY A 346 8.86 -13.19 15.48
C GLY A 346 9.07 -14.12 14.29
N HIS A 347 8.71 -13.69 13.07
CA HIS A 347 9.07 -14.46 11.87
C HIS A 347 10.58 -14.61 11.72
N VAL A 348 11.30 -13.49 11.77
CA VAL A 348 12.75 -13.47 11.58
C VAL A 348 13.44 -14.30 12.66
N GLN A 349 12.98 -14.22 13.92
CA GLN A 349 13.49 -15.04 15.02
C GLN A 349 13.28 -16.54 14.76
N VAL A 350 12.11 -16.98 14.28
CA VAL A 350 11.92 -18.39 13.87
C VAL A 350 12.89 -18.78 12.76
N ARG A 351 13.10 -17.92 11.75
CA ARG A 351 14.05 -18.18 10.65
C ARG A 351 15.50 -18.31 11.12
N ARG A 352 15.84 -17.65 12.23
CA ARG A 352 17.15 -17.77 12.90
C ARG A 352 17.25 -18.99 13.84
N GLY A 353 16.16 -19.70 14.10
CA GLY A 353 16.10 -20.80 15.07
C GLY A 353 15.81 -20.36 16.51
N ASN A 354 15.57 -19.07 16.76
CA ASN A 354 15.29 -18.49 18.08
C ASN A 354 13.81 -18.67 18.46
N THR A 355 13.34 -19.92 18.48
CA THR A 355 11.91 -20.25 18.60
C THR A 355 11.28 -19.71 19.87
N GLN A 356 11.94 -19.82 21.02
CA GLN A 356 11.39 -19.34 22.29
C GLN A 356 11.20 -17.82 22.29
N GLU A 357 12.14 -17.09 21.70
CA GLU A 357 12.05 -15.63 21.58
C GLU A 357 10.92 -15.22 20.64
N ALA A 358 10.73 -15.96 19.55
CA ALA A 358 9.61 -15.75 18.63
C ALA A 358 8.25 -15.92 19.30
N LEU A 359 8.10 -16.95 20.15
CA LEU A 359 6.85 -17.17 20.90
C LEU A 359 6.55 -15.98 21.83
N THR A 360 7.54 -15.49 22.58
CA THR A 360 7.38 -14.29 23.43
C THR A 360 7.01 -13.05 22.61
N THR A 361 7.68 -12.84 21.47
CA THR A 361 7.43 -11.69 20.58
C THR A 361 6.02 -11.73 19.99
N TRP A 362 5.55 -12.92 19.59
CA TRP A 362 4.19 -13.10 19.06
C TRP A 362 3.12 -13.01 20.15
N ASP A 363 3.45 -13.29 21.41
CA ASP A 363 2.56 -13.02 22.54
C ASP A 363 2.32 -11.51 22.70
N GLU A 364 3.40 -10.70 22.68
CA GLU A 364 3.30 -9.23 22.71
C GLU A 364 2.51 -8.68 21.50
N PHE A 365 2.69 -9.29 20.31
CA PHE A 365 1.88 -8.96 19.14
C PHE A 365 0.38 -9.10 19.42
N LEU A 366 -0.05 -10.20 20.05
CA LEU A 366 -1.46 -10.41 20.37
C LEU A 366 -1.96 -9.33 21.34
N ASP A 367 -1.20 -8.98 22.36
CA ASP A 367 -1.64 -7.97 23.32
C ASP A 367 -1.83 -6.59 22.66
N ILE A 368 -0.94 -6.21 21.73
CA ILE A 368 -1.02 -4.93 21.03
C ILE A 368 -2.07 -4.93 19.90
N ALA A 369 -2.25 -6.05 19.21
CA ALA A 369 -3.18 -6.19 18.09
C ALA A 369 -4.66 -6.13 18.50
N ASP A 370 -4.97 -6.20 19.79
CA ASP A 370 -6.35 -6.17 20.28
C ASP A 370 -7.07 -4.87 19.90
N GLY A 371 -8.29 -5.00 19.39
CA GLY A 371 -9.13 -3.88 18.93
C GLY A 371 -8.71 -3.23 17.60
N ILE A 372 -7.69 -3.73 16.89
CA ILE A 372 -7.22 -3.15 15.63
C ILE A 372 -7.90 -3.83 14.43
N GLN A 373 -8.61 -3.04 13.60
CA GLN A 373 -9.21 -3.53 12.35
C GLN A 373 -8.31 -3.22 11.15
N SER A 374 -7.50 -4.17 10.73
CA SER A 374 -6.58 -4.00 9.59
C SER A 374 -6.26 -5.36 8.97
N VAL A 375 -6.35 -5.48 7.65
CA VAL A 375 -6.01 -6.73 6.95
C VAL A 375 -4.59 -7.18 7.28
N ARG A 376 -3.63 -6.25 7.46
CA ARG A 376 -2.25 -6.60 7.85
C ARG A 376 -2.14 -7.28 9.22
N ILE A 377 -3.06 -7.00 10.15
CA ILE A 377 -3.09 -7.65 11.45
C ILE A 377 -3.67 -9.06 11.30
N THR A 378 -4.73 -9.21 10.51
CA THR A 378 -5.29 -10.51 10.14
C THR A 378 -4.30 -11.39 9.37
N ASP A 379 -3.54 -10.81 8.46
CA ASP A 379 -2.44 -11.48 7.74
C ASP A 379 -1.36 -11.92 8.72
N GLY A 380 -0.98 -11.06 9.68
CA GLY A 380 -0.07 -11.38 10.77
C GLY A 380 -0.55 -12.58 11.58
N LEU A 381 -1.80 -12.55 12.06
CA LEU A 381 -2.43 -13.67 12.79
C LEU A 381 -2.42 -14.96 11.99
N THR A 382 -2.83 -14.90 10.72
CA THR A 382 -2.87 -16.06 9.82
C THR A 382 -1.47 -16.65 9.62
N ASN A 383 -0.47 -15.77 9.45
CA ASN A 383 0.91 -16.18 9.25
C ASN A 383 1.53 -16.79 10.52
N ILE A 384 1.26 -16.21 11.68
CA ILE A 384 1.67 -16.76 12.97
C ILE A 384 1.04 -18.14 13.16
N ALA A 385 -0.27 -18.31 12.95
CA ALA A 385 -0.94 -19.60 13.07
C ALA A 385 -0.32 -20.69 12.18
N ALA A 386 -0.03 -20.36 10.92
CA ALA A 386 0.61 -21.27 9.97
C ALA A 386 1.99 -21.70 10.45
N ARG A 387 2.81 -20.76 10.95
CA ARG A 387 4.16 -21.06 11.45
C ARG A 387 4.13 -21.85 12.75
N LEU A 388 3.28 -21.48 13.70
CA LEU A 388 3.10 -22.22 14.95
C LEU A 388 2.74 -23.68 14.68
N SER A 389 1.90 -23.94 13.67
CA SER A 389 1.52 -25.30 13.28
C SER A 389 2.68 -26.13 12.72
N SER A 390 3.74 -25.48 12.23
CA SER A 390 4.94 -26.13 11.70
C SER A 390 6.08 -26.30 12.73
N LEU A 391 5.96 -25.66 13.89
CA LEU A 391 6.97 -25.75 14.94
C LEU A 391 6.83 -27.07 15.73
N PRO A 392 7.92 -27.57 16.34
CA PRO A 392 7.83 -28.66 17.30
C PRO A 392 6.84 -28.33 18.42
N PRO A 393 5.95 -29.25 18.81
CA PRO A 393 4.93 -28.99 19.82
C PRO A 393 5.58 -28.70 21.18
N SER A 394 5.11 -27.63 21.83
CA SER A 394 5.48 -27.26 23.20
C SER A 394 4.27 -26.63 23.89
N GLY A 395 4.27 -26.56 25.23
CA GLY A 395 3.16 -25.95 25.99
C GLY A 395 2.90 -24.49 25.56
N SER A 396 3.96 -23.68 25.47
CA SER A 396 3.86 -22.28 25.02
C SER A 396 3.43 -22.14 23.56
N GLN A 397 3.82 -23.08 22.70
CA GLN A 397 3.37 -23.08 21.30
C GLN A 397 1.88 -23.40 21.18
N GLN A 398 1.37 -24.37 21.95
CA GLN A 398 -0.05 -24.75 21.95
C GLN A 398 -0.93 -23.64 22.51
N GLU A 399 -0.54 -23.06 23.65
CA GLU A 399 -1.24 -21.92 24.27
C GLU A 399 -1.32 -20.72 23.30
N LEU A 400 -0.22 -20.39 22.65
CA LEU A 400 -0.21 -19.29 21.68
C LEU A 400 -1.07 -19.59 20.46
N LEU A 401 -1.06 -20.83 19.96
CA LEU A 401 -1.90 -21.25 18.84
C LEU A 401 -3.39 -21.16 19.17
N GLU A 402 -3.79 -21.53 20.39
CA GLU A 402 -5.16 -21.37 20.87
C GLU A 402 -5.56 -19.88 20.92
N ARG A 403 -4.71 -19.02 21.47
CA ARG A 403 -4.94 -17.56 21.52
C ARG A 403 -5.06 -16.94 20.12
N VAL A 404 -4.20 -17.34 19.17
CA VAL A 404 -4.27 -16.86 17.78
C VAL A 404 -5.56 -17.34 17.11
N SER A 405 -5.93 -18.61 17.30
CA SER A 405 -7.13 -19.20 16.70
C SER A 405 -8.42 -18.56 17.21
N ALA A 406 -8.45 -18.08 18.46
CA ALA A 406 -9.60 -17.37 19.01
C ALA A 406 -9.85 -15.99 18.36
N ARG A 407 -8.89 -15.48 17.59
CA ARG A 407 -8.95 -14.15 16.95
C ARG A 407 -9.09 -14.19 15.42
N LEU A 408 -8.99 -15.37 14.81
CA LEU A 408 -9.21 -15.61 13.37
C LEU A 408 -10.69 -15.94 13.12
#